data_AF-T1BIL1-F1
#
_entry.id   AF-T1BIL1-F1
#
_cell.length_a   1.000
_cell.length_b   1.000
_cell.length_c   1.000
_cell.angle_alpha   90.00
_cell.angle_beta   90.00
_cell.angle_gamma   90.00
#
_symmetry.space_group_name_H-M   'P 1'
#
loop_
_entity.id
_entity.type
_entity.pdbx_description
1 polymer ?
#
loop_
_entity_poly.entity_id
_entity_poly.type
_entity_poly.pdbx_seq_one_letter_code
_entity_poly.pdbx_strand_id
1 'polypeptide(L)'
;MTHAREIVVDNFACGGGASTGIETALGRPVDIAINHNAKALAVHLANHPHTLHLREDIRNLDPRHVGPGRPVGLGWFSPDCTYHSKARGGKPFRDRNRARRVR
;
A
#
# COMPACT_ATOMS: atom_id res chain seq x y z
N MET A 1 -9.96 -5.43 30.15
CA MET A 1 -10.27 -5.57 28.72
C MET A 1 -8.95 -5.58 27.98
N THR A 2 -8.56 -6.70 27.37
CA THR A 2 -7.42 -6.72 26.45
C THR A 2 -7.85 -5.98 25.20
N HIS A 3 -7.26 -4.81 24.92
CA HIS A 3 -7.53 -4.10 23.68
C HIS A 3 -7.18 -5.04 22.50
N ALA A 4 -8.09 -5.17 21.55
CA ALA A 4 -7.81 -5.93 20.33
C ALA A 4 -6.55 -5.36 19.67
N ARG A 5 -5.64 -6.25 19.25
CA ARG A 5 -4.34 -5.86 18.68
C ARG A 5 -4.52 -4.96 17.46
N GLU A 6 -3.79 -3.85 17.47
CA GLU A 6 -3.70 -2.90 16.35
C GLU A 6 -3.27 -3.56 15.03
N ILE A 7 -3.89 -3.14 13.92
CA ILE A 7 -3.57 -3.63 12.57
C ILE A 7 -2.45 -2.83 11.92
N VAL A 8 -1.74 -3.52 11.02
CA VAL A 8 -0.80 -2.96 10.07
C VAL A 8 -1.38 -3.03 8.67
N VAL A 9 -1.40 -1.90 7.96
CA VAL A 9 -1.96 -1.79 6.62
C VAL A 9 -0.90 -1.27 5.65
N ASP A 10 -0.53 -2.08 4.64
CA ASP A 10 0.34 -1.68 3.53
C ASP A 10 -0.50 -1.20 2.34
N ASN A 11 -0.53 0.11 2.13
CA ASN A 11 -1.24 0.72 1.02
C ASN A 11 -0.30 0.91 -0.18
N PHE A 12 -0.84 0.68 -1.38
CA PHE A 12 -0.09 0.62 -2.64
C PHE A 12 0.87 -0.58 -2.70
N ALA A 13 0.55 -1.64 -1.96
CA ALA A 13 1.37 -2.83 -1.80
C ALA A 13 1.72 -3.47 -3.16
N CYS A 14 3.00 -3.52 -3.50
CA CYS A 14 3.49 -4.10 -4.76
C CYS A 14 4.09 -5.49 -4.49
N GLY A 15 5.32 -5.78 -4.91
CA GLY A 15 5.98 -7.05 -4.59
C GLY A 15 6.31 -7.27 -3.10
N GLY A 16 5.80 -6.45 -2.19
CA GLY A 16 5.96 -6.68 -0.74
C GLY A 16 7.22 -6.11 -0.09
N GLY A 17 8.07 -5.36 -0.80
CA GLY A 17 9.33 -4.86 -0.21
C GLY A 17 9.18 -4.03 1.08
N ALA A 18 8.15 -3.18 1.17
CA ALA A 18 7.82 -2.47 2.40
C ALA A 18 7.31 -3.42 3.48
N SER A 19 6.38 -4.32 3.12
CA SER A 19 5.88 -5.38 3.99
C SER A 19 7.01 -6.23 4.59
N THR A 20 7.99 -6.70 3.81
CA THR A 20 9.17 -7.44 4.34
C THR A 20 9.91 -6.67 5.43
N GLY A 21 10.18 -5.38 5.22
CA GLY A 21 10.85 -4.54 6.21
C GLY A 21 10.01 -4.37 7.49
N ILE A 22 8.71 -4.14 7.32
CA ILE A 22 7.77 -3.99 8.44
C ILE A 22 7.66 -5.30 9.24
N GLU A 23 7.51 -6.44 8.57
CA GLU A 23 7.39 -7.74 9.22
C GLU A 23 8.67 -8.10 9.99
N THR A 24 9.83 -7.78 9.42
CA THR A 24 11.13 -7.95 10.08
C THR A 24 11.22 -7.11 11.34
N ALA A 25 10.80 -5.84 11.30
CA ALA A 25 10.85 -4.93 12.44
C ALA A 25 9.86 -5.29 13.55
N LEU A 26 8.67 -5.78 13.18
CA LEU A 26 7.60 -6.09 14.12
C LEU A 26 7.60 -7.56 14.59
N GLY A 27 8.39 -8.43 13.95
CA GLY A 27 8.40 -9.87 14.20
C GLY A 27 7.06 -10.55 13.90
N ARG A 28 6.24 -9.97 13.02
CA ARG A 28 4.89 -10.48 12.68
C ARG A 28 4.40 -9.99 11.32
N PRO A 29 3.46 -10.70 10.66
CA PRO A 29 2.95 -10.33 9.35
C PRO A 29 2.26 -8.96 9.30
N VAL A 30 2.26 -8.34 8.11
CA VAL A 30 1.33 -7.25 7.78
C VAL A 30 -0.09 -7.81 7.74
N ASP A 31 -1.05 -7.14 8.39
CA ASP A 31 -2.43 -7.64 8.47
C ASP A 31 -3.16 -7.48 7.13
N ILE A 32 -3.02 -6.31 6.46
CA ILE A 32 -3.76 -5.98 5.23
C ILE A 32 -2.83 -5.33 4.20
N ALA A 33 -2.93 -5.75 2.94
CA ALA A 33 -2.24 -5.15 1.80
C ALA A 33 -3.26 -4.71 0.73
N ILE A 34 -3.14 -3.48 0.23
CA ILE A 34 -4.13 -2.88 -0.68
C ILE A 34 -3.47 -2.43 -1.98
N ASN A 35 -3.96 -2.92 -3.12
CA ASN A 35 -3.53 -2.45 -4.44
C ASN A 35 -4.57 -2.78 -5.52
N HIS A 36 -4.81 -1.88 -6.47
CA HIS A 36 -5.76 -2.11 -7.57
C HIS A 36 -5.24 -3.10 -8.63
N ASN A 37 -3.92 -3.30 -8.72
CA ASN A 37 -3.27 -4.14 -9.72
C ASN A 37 -3.19 -5.60 -9.28
N ALA A 38 -3.93 -6.48 -9.96
CA ALA A 38 -3.96 -7.91 -9.66
C ALA A 38 -2.59 -8.61 -9.73
N LYS A 39 -1.72 -8.21 -10.67
CA LYS A 39 -0.38 -8.80 -10.80
C LYS A 39 0.51 -8.42 -9.62
N ALA A 40 0.41 -7.17 -9.17
CA ALA A 40 1.15 -6.70 -8.00
C ALA A 40 0.75 -7.48 -6.75
N LEU A 41 -0.56 -7.65 -6.51
CA LEU A 41 -1.05 -8.46 -5.39
C LEU A 41 -0.72 -9.93 -5.51
N ALA A 42 -0.71 -10.52 -6.71
CA ALA A 42 -0.31 -11.91 -6.89
C ALA A 42 1.14 -12.16 -6.44
N VAL A 43 2.05 -11.24 -6.78
CA VAL A 43 3.44 -11.29 -6.29
C VAL A 43 3.49 -11.05 -4.78
N HIS A 44 2.72 -10.07 -4.28
CA HIS A 44 2.65 -9.81 -2.84
C HIS A 44 2.18 -11.02 -2.04
N LEU A 45 1.16 -11.74 -2.53
CA LEU A 45 0.60 -12.92 -1.89
C LEU A 45 1.62 -14.06 -1.83
N ALA A 46 2.41 -14.24 -2.89
CA ALA A 46 3.49 -15.22 -2.90
C ALA A 46 4.56 -14.91 -1.83
N ASN A 47 4.85 -13.62 -1.60
CA ASN A 47 5.86 -13.18 -0.62
C ASN A 47 5.32 -13.08 0.81
N HIS A 48 4.03 -12.76 0.98
CA HIS A 48 3.37 -12.54 2.26
C HIS A 48 2.03 -13.29 2.31
N PRO A 49 2.04 -14.63 2.45
CA PRO A 49 0.84 -15.47 2.36
C PRO A 49 -0.13 -15.31 3.55
N HIS A 50 0.30 -14.66 4.64
CA HIS A 50 -0.50 -14.44 5.84
C HIS A 50 -1.23 -13.08 5.85
N THR A 51 -0.99 -12.24 4.84
CA THR A 51 -1.62 -10.92 4.70
C THR A 51 -2.96 -11.04 3.98
N LEU A 52 -3.95 -10.25 4.37
CA LEU A 52 -5.19 -10.09 3.61
C LEU A 52 -4.99 -9.11 2.46
N HIS A 53 -5.16 -9.56 1.21
CA HIS A 53 -5.02 -8.71 0.02
C HIS A 53 -6.36 -8.14 -0.44
N LEU A 54 -6.48 -6.82 -0.47
CA LEU A 54 -7.64 -6.11 -0.99
C LEU A 54 -7.31 -5.53 -2.37
N ARG A 55 -7.98 -6.05 -3.41
CA ARG A 55 -7.82 -5.55 -4.78
C ARG A 55 -8.71 -4.34 -5.03
N GLU A 56 -8.32 -3.22 -4.48
CA GLU A 56 -9.12 -2.01 -4.51
C GLU A 56 -8.29 -0.78 -4.86
N ASP A 57 -8.98 0.21 -5.43
CA ASP A 57 -8.45 1.57 -5.49
C ASP A 57 -8.65 2.23 -4.13
N ILE A 58 -7.55 2.67 -3.50
CA ILE A 58 -7.58 3.31 -2.19
C ILE A 58 -8.52 4.51 -2.12
N ARG A 59 -8.79 5.18 -3.25
CA ARG A 59 -9.71 6.33 -3.33
C ARG A 59 -11.17 5.96 -3.15
N ASN A 60 -11.52 4.70 -3.43
CA ASN A 60 -12.88 4.18 -3.33
C ASN A 60 -13.13 3.45 -2.01
N LEU A 61 -12.10 3.36 -1.17
CA LEU A 61 -12.09 2.52 0.00
C LEU A 61 -12.35 3.39 1.24
N ASP A 62 -13.38 3.05 2.02
CA ASP A 62 -13.61 3.66 3.33
C ASP A 62 -12.63 3.05 4.35
N PRO A 63 -11.70 3.84 4.93
CA PRO A 63 -10.74 3.33 5.90
C PRO A 63 -11.40 2.65 7.12
N ARG A 64 -12.64 3.00 7.46
CA ARG A 64 -13.38 2.38 8.58
C ARG A 64 -13.77 0.93 8.30
N HIS A 65 -13.80 0.54 7.03
CA HIS A 65 -14.02 -0.84 6.60
C HIS A 65 -12.70 -1.62 6.45
N VAL A 66 -11.55 -0.95 6.51
CA VAL A 66 -10.23 -1.59 6.55
C VAL A 66 -9.94 -2.02 7.98
N GLY A 67 -10.38 -3.24 8.33
CA GLY A 67 -10.22 -3.79 9.68
C GLY A 67 -11.25 -3.27 10.68
N PRO A 68 -12.55 -3.54 10.47
CA PRO A 68 -13.63 -3.03 11.31
C PRO A 68 -13.43 -3.45 12.77
N GLY A 69 -13.59 -2.50 13.69
CA GLY A 69 -13.46 -2.74 15.13
C GLY A 69 -12.03 -2.93 15.63
N ARG A 70 -11.01 -2.78 14.76
CA ARG A 70 -9.59 -2.84 15.15
C ARG A 70 -8.90 -1.50 14.86
N PRO A 71 -8.19 -0.90 15.83
CA PRO A 71 -7.42 0.31 15.59
C PRO A 71 -6.26 0.04 14.63
N VAL A 72 -5.93 1.01 13.77
CA VAL A 72 -4.73 0.97 12.91
C VAL A 72 -3.54 1.49 13.73
N GLY A 73 -2.56 0.64 13.97
CA GLY A 73 -1.30 1.03 14.64
C GLY A 73 -0.23 1.50 13.66
N LEU A 74 -0.26 0.98 12.42
CA LEU A 74 0.63 1.40 11.34
C LEU A 74 -0.11 1.40 10.00
N GLY A 75 -0.11 2.55 9.31
CA GLY A 75 -0.53 2.68 7.92
C GLY A 75 0.67 3.07 7.07
N TRP A 76 1.11 2.19 6.19
CA TRP A 76 2.16 2.48 5.20
C TRP A 76 1.52 2.94 3.89
N PHE A 77 2.11 3.95 3.25
CA PHE A 77 1.61 4.51 1.99
C PHE A 77 2.79 4.78 1.05
N SER A 78 2.87 4.00 -0.03
CA SER A 78 3.94 4.13 -1.04
C SER A 78 3.37 4.33 -2.46
N PRO A 79 2.73 5.48 -2.74
CA PRO A 79 2.14 5.76 -4.04
C PRO A 79 3.19 5.87 -5.15
N ASP A 80 2.75 5.89 -6.41
CA ASP A 80 3.65 6.05 -7.55
C ASP A 80 4.42 7.37 -7.49
N CYS A 81 5.69 7.33 -7.91
CA CYS A 81 6.56 8.49 -7.93
C CYS A 81 6.71 9.08 -9.35
N THR A 82 5.98 8.59 -10.35
CA THR A 82 6.22 8.86 -11.77
C THR A 82 6.22 10.36 -12.08
N TYR A 83 5.34 11.12 -11.45
CA TYR A 83 5.22 12.57 -11.67
C TYR A 83 6.07 13.41 -10.71
N HIS A 84 6.65 12.77 -9.70
CA HIS A 84 7.38 13.42 -8.60
C HIS A 84 8.89 13.20 -8.69
N SER A 85 9.33 12.14 -9.38
CA SER A 85 10.73 11.76 -9.46
C SER A 85 11.43 12.32 -10.69
N LYS A 86 12.68 12.77 -10.50
CA LYS A 86 13.60 13.11 -11.60
C LYS A 86 13.99 11.91 -12.45
N ALA A 87 13.89 10.69 -11.89
CA ALA A 87 14.26 9.45 -12.58
C ALA A 87 13.41 9.17 -13.83
N ARG A 88 12.24 9.81 -13.95
CA ARG A 88 11.42 9.73 -15.16
C ARG A 88 12.08 10.39 -16.39
N GLY A 89 13.05 11.27 -16.20
CA GLY A 89 13.61 12.10 -17.27
C GLY A 89 12.75 13.34 -17.51
N GLY A 90 13.26 14.50 -17.08
CA GLY A 90 12.57 15.79 -17.17
C GLY A 90 12.24 16.40 -15.81
N LYS A 91 11.79 17.66 -15.83
CA LYS A 91 11.44 18.40 -14.60
C LYS A 91 10.15 17.82 -13.99
N PRO A 92 10.15 17.40 -12.71
CA PRO A 92 8.92 17.02 -12.02
C PRO A 92 7.88 18.12 -12.11
N PHE A 93 6.62 17.75 -12.31
CA PHE A 93 5.52 18.71 -12.36
C PHE A 93 4.36 18.17 -11.52
N ARG A 94 3.74 19.08 -10.76
CA ARG A 94 2.62 18.74 -9.86
C ARG A 94 1.25 18.86 -10.55
N ASP A 95 1.20 19.55 -11.69
CA ASP A 95 -0.03 19.78 -12.43
C ASP A 95 -0.40 18.55 -13.29
N ARG A 96 -1.56 17.95 -12.98
CA ARG A 96 -2.15 16.81 -13.70
C ARG A 96 -2.39 17.12 -15.19
N ASN A 97 -2.70 18.36 -15.56
CA ASN A 97 -2.93 18.74 -16.96
C ASN A 97 -1.63 18.77 -17.77
N ARG A 98 -0.51 19.13 -17.13
CA ARG A 98 0.82 19.04 -17.73
C ARG A 98 1.28 17.58 -17.91
N ALA A 99 0.73 16.66 -17.11
CA ALA A 99 1.01 15.23 -17.15
C ALA A 99 0.61 14.53 -18.44
N ARG A 100 -0.49 14.99 -19.03
CA ARG A 100 -1.17 14.35 -20.15
C ARG A 100 -0.67 14.82 -21.52
N ARG A 101 0.01 15.98 -21.57
CA ARG A 101 0.56 16.59 -22.80
C ARG A 101 1.87 15.97 -23.29
N VAL A 102 2.51 15.12 -22.49
CA VAL A 102 3.80 14.48 -22.81
C VAL A 102 3.61 13.00 -23.21
N ARG A 103 2.36 12.56 -23.41
CA ARG A 103 2.04 11.23 -23.94
C ARG A 103 1.57 11.34 -25.38
#